data_AF-A0A7S1L994-F1
#
_entry.id   AF-A0A7S1L994-F1
#
_cell.length_a   1.000
_cell.length_b   1.000
_cell.length_c   1.000
_cell.angle_alpha   90.00
_cell.angle_beta   90.00
_cell.angle_gamma   90.00
#
_symmetry.space_group_name_H-M   'P 1'
#
loop_
_entity.id
_entity.type
_entity.pdbx_description
1 polymer ?
#
loop_
_entity_poly.entity_id
_entity_poly.type
_entity_poly.pdbx_seq_one_letter_code
_entity_poly.pdbx_strand_id
1 'polypeptide(L)'
;MEPVSNLTVRRWDGAAWSTAVPEPEAATPPAPPASLRLATLNILADCFPWFVKLATPPAERIAAAVECIAQCDADVLGLNEVTPGILATLLADARVRAAYRTTHVPEDISAAGAKHACVVLSKVPLAGAWHFPAISEAVVDKNQEPVKFGQQRLPVVVRLADSGIEVAAIHTMAYQRGETRRLRAEQIAHIVAALRTRGRPFAVMGDMNLHDAAEDACVVANDMLDVWAETHPTGVRAGAPGYDEAAAGYTFDAQVNTMIRHYIPGETRRMRLDRILVSRGFPLRPAGPCRLWADEPVDAKRDIFVSDHFGLVVDMTPCPSACGFQGACEVRHLQGQNAADPSRPNPFSAVRFGLSLVGHSVWLTRRRFGFA
;
A
#
# COMPACT_ATOMS: atom_id res chain seq x y z
N MET A 1 -16.72 15.41 2.10
CA MET A 1 -15.56 16.17 2.63
C MET A 1 -14.73 16.59 1.46
N GLU A 2 -14.24 17.84 1.48
CA GLU A 2 -13.46 18.36 0.36
C GLU A 2 -11.99 17.93 0.43
N PRO A 3 -11.34 17.76 -0.73
CA PRO A 3 -9.88 17.67 -0.83
C PRO A 3 -9.18 18.81 -0.10
N VAL A 4 -8.01 18.53 0.48
CA VAL A 4 -7.15 19.58 1.07
C VAL A 4 -6.37 20.31 -0.01
N SER A 5 -6.03 19.61 -1.10
CA SER A 5 -5.37 20.20 -2.26
C SER A 5 -5.62 19.38 -3.52
N ASN A 6 -5.61 20.09 -4.66
CA ASN A 6 -5.55 19.47 -5.97
C ASN A 6 -4.09 19.13 -6.29
N LEU A 7 -3.87 17.93 -6.81
CA LEU A 7 -2.56 17.48 -7.29
C LEU A 7 -2.42 17.77 -8.78
N THR A 8 -1.22 18.17 -9.19
CA THR A 8 -0.90 18.36 -10.60
C THR A 8 -0.46 17.02 -11.18
N VAL A 9 -1.32 16.38 -11.98
CA VAL A 9 -0.94 15.16 -12.71
C VAL A 9 0.16 15.50 -13.71
N ARG A 10 1.20 14.68 -13.77
CA ARG A 10 2.32 14.82 -14.71
C ARG A 10 2.36 13.68 -15.71
N ARG A 11 2.81 13.99 -16.92
CA ARG A 11 3.17 13.00 -17.95
C ARG A 11 4.51 13.34 -18.55
N TRP A 12 5.23 12.35 -19.05
CA TRP A 12 6.43 12.60 -19.84
C TRP A 12 6.05 13.14 -21.21
N ASP A 13 6.65 14.26 -21.63
CA ASP A 13 6.41 14.87 -22.96
C ASP A 13 7.51 14.60 -23.98
N GLY A 14 8.51 13.79 -23.61
CA GLY A 14 9.70 13.53 -24.41
C GLY A 14 10.97 14.17 -23.83
N ALA A 15 10.84 15.24 -23.05
CA ALA A 15 11.95 15.97 -22.47
C ALA A 15 11.86 16.12 -20.94
N ALA A 16 10.66 16.30 -20.40
CA ALA A 16 10.41 16.49 -18.98
C ALA A 16 9.07 15.90 -18.53
N TRP A 17 8.91 15.78 -17.22
CA TRP A 17 7.60 15.54 -16.59
C TRP A 17 6.82 16.86 -16.56
N SER A 18 5.91 17.04 -17.51
CA SER A 18 5.09 18.25 -17.63
C SER A 18 3.67 18.02 -17.15
N THR A 19 2.97 19.10 -16.85
CA THR A 19 1.56 19.05 -16.45
C THR A 19 0.73 18.35 -17.53
N ALA A 20 0.08 17.26 -17.15
CA ALA A 20 -0.93 16.65 -17.98
C ALA A 20 -2.20 17.50 -17.92
N VAL A 21 -2.76 17.83 -19.08
CA VAL A 21 -4.09 18.43 -19.14
C VAL A 21 -5.07 17.36 -18.63
N PRO A 22 -5.88 17.64 -17.60
CA PRO A 22 -6.92 16.72 -17.17
C PRO A 22 -7.85 16.44 -18.34
N GLU A 23 -8.10 15.16 -18.62
CA GLU A 23 -9.08 14.80 -19.65
C GLU A 23 -10.48 15.20 -19.17
N PRO A 24 -11.30 15.80 -20.04
CA PRO A 24 -12.66 16.14 -19.68
C PRO A 24 -13.41 14.89 -19.26
N GLU A 25 -14.16 15.00 -18.17
CA GLU A 25 -15.01 13.91 -17.75
C GLU A 25 -16.10 13.67 -18.81
N ALA A 26 -16.33 12.41 -19.17
CA ALA A 26 -17.41 12.07 -20.08
C ALA A 26 -18.76 12.55 -19.50
N ALA A 27 -19.58 13.23 -20.33
CA ALA A 27 -20.86 13.79 -19.90
C ALA A 27 -21.91 12.72 -19.50
N THR A 28 -21.69 11.48 -19.91
CA THR A 28 -22.50 10.30 -19.58
C THR A 28 -21.68 9.42 -18.63
N PRO A 29 -22.30 8.74 -17.63
CA PRO A 29 -21.57 7.79 -16.81
C PRO A 29 -20.84 6.81 -17.74
N PRO A 30 -19.51 6.81 -17.74
CA PRO A 30 -18.77 6.01 -18.69
C PRO A 30 -19.02 4.53 -18.43
N ALA A 31 -19.02 3.74 -19.50
CA ALA A 31 -19.04 2.29 -19.37
C ALA A 31 -17.83 1.83 -18.54
N PRO A 32 -17.97 0.75 -17.74
CA PRO A 32 -16.81 0.21 -17.04
C PRO A 32 -15.73 -0.22 -18.02
N PRO A 33 -14.44 -0.10 -17.64
CA PRO A 33 -13.36 -0.46 -18.53
C PRO A 33 -13.39 -1.97 -18.79
N ALA A 34 -12.94 -2.38 -19.98
CA ALA A 34 -12.91 -3.79 -20.37
C ALA A 34 -11.99 -4.65 -19.47
N SER A 35 -10.97 -4.01 -18.88
CA SER A 35 -10.11 -4.58 -17.85
C SER A 35 -9.48 -3.46 -17.02
N LEU A 36 -9.05 -3.78 -15.81
CA LEU A 36 -8.24 -2.87 -14.99
C LEU A 36 -7.30 -3.69 -14.10
N ARG A 37 -5.99 -3.53 -14.26
CA ARG A 37 -5.00 -4.08 -13.34
C ARG A 37 -4.69 -3.08 -12.24
N LEU A 38 -5.04 -3.43 -11.02
CA LEU A 38 -4.73 -2.65 -9.81
C LEU A 38 -3.54 -3.28 -9.10
N ALA A 39 -2.60 -2.46 -8.66
CA ALA A 39 -1.49 -2.90 -7.84
C ALA A 39 -1.14 -1.91 -6.73
N THR A 40 -0.54 -2.42 -5.66
CA THR A 40 0.03 -1.59 -4.59
C THR A 40 1.32 -2.16 -4.04
N LEU A 41 2.22 -1.28 -3.59
CA LEU A 41 3.47 -1.64 -2.91
C LEU A 41 3.89 -0.52 -1.94
N ASN A 42 4.06 -0.83 -0.65
CA ASN A 42 4.93 -0.02 0.20
C ASN A 42 6.38 -0.28 -0.22
N ILE A 43 7.06 0.72 -0.78
CA ILE A 43 8.39 0.54 -1.40
C ILE A 43 9.53 0.60 -0.38
N LEU A 44 9.23 0.92 0.88
CA LEU A 44 10.17 1.19 1.98
C LEU A 44 11.13 2.35 1.68
N ALA A 45 11.00 3.41 2.48
CA ALA A 45 11.78 4.63 2.29
C ALA A 45 13.30 4.41 2.34
N ASP A 46 14.09 5.32 1.77
CA ASP A 46 15.57 5.28 1.83
C ASP A 46 16.16 6.32 2.81
N CYS A 47 15.31 7.01 3.57
CA CYS A 47 15.72 8.06 4.50
C CYS A 47 16.09 7.54 5.92
N PHE A 48 16.42 6.26 6.06
CA PHE A 48 16.72 5.63 7.34
C PHE A 48 18.17 5.86 7.82
N PRO A 49 18.46 5.66 9.13
CA PRO A 49 19.83 5.67 9.65
C PRO A 49 20.75 4.67 8.96
N TRP A 50 22.06 4.91 9.04
CA TRP A 50 23.08 4.13 8.30
C TRP A 50 23.03 2.61 8.58
N PHE A 51 22.69 2.18 9.79
CA PHE A 51 22.63 0.76 10.14
C PHE A 51 21.42 0.05 9.49
N VAL A 52 20.30 0.75 9.32
CA VAL A 52 19.16 0.25 8.55
C VAL A 52 19.55 0.16 7.07
N LYS A 53 20.20 1.20 6.54
CA LYS A 53 20.70 1.20 5.14
C LYS A 53 21.69 0.09 4.82
N LEU A 54 22.41 -0.44 5.82
CA LEU A 54 23.25 -1.63 5.61
C LEU A 54 22.43 -2.90 5.39
N ALA A 55 21.26 -3.00 6.04
CA ALA A 55 20.30 -4.10 5.85
C ALA A 55 19.45 -3.90 4.60
N THR A 56 19.13 -2.65 4.27
CA THR A 56 18.25 -2.27 3.16
C THR A 56 19.02 -1.42 2.15
N PRO A 57 20.06 -1.96 1.49
CA PRO A 57 20.94 -1.17 0.63
C PRO A 57 20.14 -0.50 -0.49
N PRO A 58 20.00 0.85 -0.47
CA PRO A 58 18.99 1.52 -1.29
C PRO A 58 19.25 1.39 -2.79
N ALA A 59 20.51 1.40 -3.23
CA ALA A 59 20.84 1.38 -4.65
C ALA A 59 20.33 0.08 -5.33
N GLU A 60 20.67 -1.08 -4.77
CA GLU A 60 20.23 -2.37 -5.31
C GLU A 60 18.72 -2.53 -5.26
N ARG A 61 18.10 -2.15 -4.12
CA ARG A 61 16.66 -2.27 -3.95
C ARG A 61 15.88 -1.37 -4.88
N ILE A 62 16.25 -0.10 -5.00
CA ILE A 62 15.53 0.86 -5.82
C ILE A 62 15.64 0.47 -7.29
N ALA A 63 16.83 0.06 -7.75
CA ALA A 63 17.00 -0.44 -9.12
C ALA A 63 16.10 -1.64 -9.40
N ALA A 64 16.05 -2.61 -8.49
CA ALA A 64 15.17 -3.77 -8.61
C ALA A 64 13.68 -3.38 -8.50
N ALA A 65 13.33 -2.40 -7.67
CA ALA A 65 11.96 -1.91 -7.54
C ALA A 65 11.45 -1.32 -8.86
N VAL A 66 12.28 -0.56 -9.57
CA VAL A 66 11.96 -0.03 -10.90
C VAL A 66 11.68 -1.18 -11.89
N GLU A 67 12.49 -2.23 -11.85
CA GLU A 67 12.29 -3.41 -12.69
C GLU A 67 10.97 -4.13 -12.36
N CYS A 68 10.73 -4.41 -11.07
CA CYS A 68 9.51 -5.06 -10.63
C CYS A 68 8.26 -4.23 -10.96
N ILE A 69 8.32 -2.90 -10.82
CA ILE A 69 7.21 -2.00 -11.18
C ILE A 69 6.94 -2.06 -12.68
N ALA A 70 7.98 -2.00 -13.51
CA ALA A 70 7.82 -2.11 -14.96
C ALA A 70 7.23 -3.48 -15.37
N GLN A 71 7.64 -4.57 -14.72
CA GLN A 71 7.13 -5.92 -14.98
C GLN A 71 5.72 -6.16 -14.43
N CYS A 72 5.35 -5.53 -13.31
CA CYS A 72 4.01 -5.60 -12.72
C CYS A 72 2.95 -5.12 -13.74
N ASP A 73 3.34 -4.13 -14.55
CA ASP A 73 2.56 -3.65 -15.70
C ASP A 73 1.14 -3.21 -15.31
N ALA A 74 0.96 -2.71 -14.09
CA ALA A 74 -0.33 -2.29 -13.57
C ALA A 74 -0.91 -1.09 -14.35
N ASP A 75 -2.23 -1.04 -14.51
CA ASP A 75 -2.91 0.11 -15.10
C ASP A 75 -2.94 1.28 -14.11
N VAL A 76 -3.15 0.96 -12.83
CA VAL A 76 -3.06 1.91 -11.71
C VAL A 76 -2.26 1.26 -10.58
N LEU A 77 -1.17 1.92 -10.20
CA LEU A 77 -0.25 1.47 -9.16
C LEU A 77 -0.19 2.51 -8.03
N GLY A 78 -0.51 2.07 -6.82
CA GLY A 78 -0.33 2.86 -5.60
C GLY A 78 0.99 2.51 -4.93
N LEU A 79 1.79 3.53 -4.59
CA LEU A 79 3.05 3.36 -3.88
C LEU A 79 2.99 4.10 -2.55
N ASN A 80 3.51 3.47 -1.51
CA ASN A 80 3.70 4.08 -0.19
C ASN A 80 5.19 4.23 0.13
N GLU A 81 5.51 5.12 1.06
CA GLU A 81 6.89 5.44 1.49
C GLU A 81 7.84 5.91 0.37
N VAL A 82 7.28 6.55 -0.65
CA VAL A 82 8.08 7.07 -1.78
C VAL A 82 8.84 8.32 -1.34
N THR A 83 10.17 8.25 -1.26
CA THR A 83 11.04 9.41 -1.03
C THR A 83 11.33 10.15 -2.35
N PRO A 84 11.83 11.40 -2.30
CA PRO A 84 12.24 12.11 -3.51
C PRO A 84 13.27 11.35 -4.36
N GLY A 85 14.23 10.68 -3.73
CA GLY A 85 15.29 9.92 -4.42
C GLY A 85 14.75 8.66 -5.12
N ILE A 86 13.85 7.93 -4.45
CA ILE A 86 13.15 6.78 -5.03
C ILE A 86 12.33 7.22 -6.24
N LEU A 87 11.55 8.30 -6.08
CA LEU A 87 10.70 8.82 -7.16
C LEU A 87 11.54 9.31 -8.34
N ALA A 88 12.65 10.01 -8.11
CA ALA A 88 13.54 10.46 -9.17
C ALA A 88 14.09 9.29 -10.00
N THR A 89 14.51 8.20 -9.33
CA THR A 89 15.02 7.00 -10.00
C THR A 89 13.94 6.31 -10.82
N LEU A 90 12.74 6.17 -10.24
CA LEU A 90 11.59 5.56 -10.92
C LEU A 90 11.15 6.36 -12.15
N LEU A 91 11.06 7.68 -12.03
CA LEU A 91 10.64 8.58 -13.10
C LEU A 91 11.73 8.82 -14.17
N ALA A 92 12.97 8.38 -13.94
CA ALA A 92 14.04 8.36 -14.93
C ALA A 92 13.99 7.12 -15.84
N ASP A 93 13.33 6.03 -15.44
CA ASP A 93 13.21 4.82 -16.25
C ASP A 93 12.37 5.10 -17.52
N ALA A 94 12.86 4.62 -18.66
CA ALA A 94 12.23 4.90 -19.96
C ALA A 94 10.87 4.20 -20.11
N ARG A 95 10.69 3.01 -19.53
CA ARG A 95 9.43 2.26 -19.57
C ARG A 95 8.38 2.95 -18.72
N VAL A 96 8.78 3.45 -17.54
CA VAL A 96 7.91 4.24 -16.67
C VAL A 96 7.45 5.52 -17.37
N ARG A 97 8.39 6.28 -17.95
CA ARG A 97 8.09 7.50 -18.73
C ARG A 97 7.14 7.25 -19.91
N ALA A 98 7.32 6.14 -20.61
CA ALA A 98 6.50 5.80 -21.77
C ALA A 98 5.08 5.37 -21.39
N ALA A 99 4.92 4.69 -20.25
CA ALA A 99 3.64 4.07 -19.89
C ALA A 99 2.79 4.91 -18.92
N TYR A 100 3.41 5.65 -18.00
CA TYR A 100 2.70 6.18 -16.83
C TYR A 100 2.59 7.70 -16.79
N ARG A 101 1.47 8.15 -16.24
CA ARG A 101 1.30 9.45 -15.59
C ARG A 101 1.58 9.29 -14.09
N THR A 102 2.03 10.35 -13.43
CA THR A 102 2.30 10.37 -11.98
C THR A 102 1.57 11.50 -11.29
N THR A 103 1.21 11.31 -10.02
CA THR A 103 0.62 12.37 -9.18
C THR A 103 1.66 13.29 -8.54
N HIS A 104 2.93 12.90 -8.54
CA HIS A 104 4.02 13.65 -7.91
C HIS A 104 5.29 13.63 -8.78
N VAL A 105 6.09 14.68 -8.64
CA VAL A 105 7.53 14.70 -8.94
C VAL A 105 8.35 14.89 -7.65
N PRO A 106 9.66 14.61 -7.63
CA PRO A 106 10.49 14.69 -6.43
C PRO A 106 10.42 16.04 -5.69
N GLU A 107 10.25 17.12 -6.45
CA GLU A 107 10.14 18.49 -5.94
C GLU A 107 8.85 18.68 -5.13
N ASP A 108 7.74 18.04 -5.51
CA ASP A 108 6.47 18.15 -4.80
C ASP A 108 6.59 17.58 -3.37
N ILE A 109 7.25 16.42 -3.23
CA ILE A 109 7.48 15.77 -1.93
C ILE A 109 8.43 16.62 -1.07
N SER A 110 9.49 17.15 -1.69
CA SER A 110 10.48 17.97 -0.99
C SER A 110 9.90 19.31 -0.51
N ALA A 111 9.10 19.97 -1.36
CA ALA A 111 8.44 21.25 -1.04
C ALA A 111 7.42 21.11 0.10
N ALA A 112 6.78 19.95 0.23
CA ALA A 112 5.91 19.61 1.35
C ALA A 112 6.65 19.38 2.68
N GLY A 113 8.00 19.42 2.70
CA GLY A 113 8.79 19.05 3.87
C GLY A 113 8.58 17.59 4.29
N ALA A 114 8.07 16.76 3.37
CA ALA A 114 7.77 15.37 3.60
C ALA A 114 9.02 14.51 3.36
N LYS A 115 9.29 13.55 4.26
CA LYS A 115 10.37 12.55 4.06
C LYS A 115 10.01 11.55 2.96
N HIS A 116 8.73 11.22 2.85
CA HIS A 116 8.17 10.31 1.87
C HIS A 116 6.68 10.66 1.63
N ALA A 117 6.05 10.11 0.60
CA ALA A 117 4.64 10.31 0.28
C ALA A 117 3.95 9.03 -0.22
N CYS A 118 2.63 9.09 -0.37
CA CYS A 118 1.91 8.17 -1.25
C CYS A 118 1.95 8.72 -2.67
N VAL A 119 2.19 7.86 -3.67
CA VAL A 119 2.23 8.25 -5.09
C VAL A 119 1.35 7.29 -5.88
N VAL A 120 0.69 7.80 -6.92
CA VAL A 120 -0.05 6.96 -7.87
C VAL A 120 0.59 7.10 -9.25
N LEU A 121 0.90 5.96 -9.85
CA LEU A 121 1.24 5.85 -11.27
C LEU A 121 0.03 5.30 -12.03
N SER A 122 -0.34 5.92 -13.15
CA SER A 122 -1.49 5.51 -13.95
C SER A 122 -1.20 5.51 -15.44
N LYS A 123 -1.44 4.37 -16.11
CA LYS A 123 -1.47 4.29 -17.59
C LYS A 123 -2.75 4.89 -18.14
N VAL A 124 -3.84 4.73 -17.40
CA VAL A 124 -5.16 5.29 -17.70
C VAL A 124 -5.10 6.82 -17.54
N PRO A 125 -5.66 7.61 -18.48
CA PRO A 125 -5.78 9.05 -18.32
C PRO A 125 -6.54 9.43 -17.05
N LEU A 126 -6.14 10.51 -16.40
CA LEU A 126 -6.73 10.96 -15.14
C LEU A 126 -7.57 12.22 -15.38
N ALA A 127 -8.81 12.21 -14.89
CA ALA A 127 -9.68 13.39 -14.86
C ALA A 127 -9.36 14.31 -13.67
N GLY A 128 -8.66 13.80 -12.65
CA GLY A 128 -8.19 14.59 -11.52
C GLY A 128 -7.41 13.78 -10.50
N ALA A 129 -6.69 14.50 -9.64
CA ALA A 129 -5.94 13.94 -8.54
C ALA A 129 -5.99 14.90 -7.33
N TRP A 130 -6.07 14.34 -6.13
CA TRP A 130 -6.31 15.09 -4.89
C TRP A 130 -5.59 14.50 -3.70
N HIS A 131 -5.20 15.37 -2.77
CA HIS A 131 -4.91 14.96 -1.41
C HIS A 131 -6.16 15.08 -0.54
N PHE A 132 -6.40 14.06 0.26
CA PHE A 132 -7.39 14.08 1.33
C PHE A 132 -6.72 14.29 2.69
N PRO A 133 -7.41 14.90 3.66
CA PRO A 133 -6.81 15.15 4.96
C PRO A 133 -6.56 13.82 5.65
N ALA A 134 -5.36 13.65 6.20
CA ALA A 134 -5.15 12.61 7.18
C ALA A 134 -5.88 13.02 8.47
N ILE A 135 -6.62 12.11 9.08
CA ILE A 135 -6.98 12.30 10.50
C ILE A 135 -5.66 12.26 11.28
N SER A 136 -5.25 13.42 11.74
CA SER A 136 -4.44 13.54 12.94
C SER A 136 -5.40 13.94 14.06
N GLU A 137 -5.92 12.97 14.82
CA GLU A 137 -6.08 13.31 16.22
C GLU A 137 -4.70 13.75 16.70
N ALA A 138 -4.65 14.80 17.52
CA ALA A 138 -3.42 15.27 18.12
C ALA A 138 -2.86 14.17 19.04
N VAL A 139 -2.32 13.10 18.46
CA VAL A 139 -1.36 12.23 19.10
C VAL A 139 -0.26 13.20 19.43
N VAL A 140 -0.09 13.47 20.71
CA VAL A 140 1.04 14.26 21.15
C VAL A 140 2.25 13.33 21.22
N ASP A 141 3.43 13.84 20.88
CA ASP A 141 4.65 13.06 20.98
C ASP A 141 4.98 12.83 22.47
N LYS A 142 6.08 12.15 22.75
CA LYS A 142 6.55 11.95 24.13
C LYS A 142 6.80 13.27 24.90
N ASN A 143 6.83 14.41 24.22
CA ASN A 143 7.04 15.74 24.76
C ASN A 143 5.73 16.57 24.82
N GLN A 144 4.56 15.95 24.62
CA GLN A 144 3.26 16.63 24.58
C GLN A 144 3.07 17.58 23.37
N GLU A 145 3.96 17.55 22.38
CA GLU A 145 3.81 18.35 21.17
C GLU A 145 2.88 17.61 20.19
N PRO A 146 1.95 18.29 19.50
CA PRO A 146 1.16 17.65 18.45
C PRO A 146 2.11 16.94 17.48
N VAL A 147 1.98 15.61 17.38
CA VAL A 147 2.65 14.84 16.33
C VAL A 147 2.07 15.41 15.05
N LYS A 148 2.86 16.28 14.43
CA LYS A 148 2.70 16.63 13.03
C LYS A 148 2.95 15.33 12.29
N PHE A 149 1.90 14.51 12.15
CA PHE A 149 1.77 13.58 11.03
C PHE A 149 1.71 14.49 9.83
N GLY A 150 2.90 14.97 9.43
CA GLY A 150 3.04 15.96 8.38
C GLY A 150 2.48 15.39 7.10
N GLN A 151 2.57 16.18 6.04
CA GLN A 151 2.09 15.86 4.69
C GLN A 151 2.59 14.51 4.12
N GLN A 152 3.45 13.79 4.85
CA GLN A 152 4.09 12.50 4.54
C GLN A 152 3.16 11.29 4.31
N ARG A 153 1.90 11.37 4.75
CA ARG A 153 0.94 10.26 4.69
C ARG A 153 -0.44 10.67 4.19
N LEU A 154 -0.55 11.79 3.48
CA LEU A 154 -1.82 12.20 2.92
C LEU A 154 -2.27 11.16 1.88
N PRO A 155 -3.48 10.61 1.99
CA PRO A 155 -4.08 9.81 0.94
C PRO A 155 -4.02 10.54 -0.40
N VAL A 156 -3.71 9.81 -1.46
CA VAL A 156 -3.78 10.30 -2.83
C VAL A 156 -4.95 9.62 -3.51
N VAL A 157 -5.91 10.41 -3.97
CA VAL A 157 -7.06 9.92 -4.74
C VAL A 157 -6.91 10.40 -6.16
N VAL A 158 -7.01 9.48 -7.11
CA VAL A 158 -7.10 9.80 -8.54
C VAL A 158 -8.47 9.39 -9.07
N ARG A 159 -8.96 10.10 -10.08
CA ARG A 159 -10.14 9.71 -10.86
C ARG A 159 -9.70 9.30 -12.26
N LEU A 160 -10.07 8.09 -12.66
CA LEU A 160 -9.82 7.58 -14.01
C LEU A 160 -10.79 8.26 -14.98
N ALA A 161 -10.28 8.86 -16.06
CA ALA A 161 -11.10 9.61 -17.01
C ALA A 161 -12.10 8.71 -17.74
N ASP A 162 -11.64 7.52 -18.16
CA ASP A 162 -12.42 6.62 -19.02
C ASP A 162 -13.57 5.91 -18.30
N SER A 163 -13.57 5.87 -16.96
CA SER A 163 -14.53 5.09 -16.17
C SER A 163 -15.12 5.83 -14.98
N GLY A 164 -14.57 7.00 -14.62
CA GLY A 164 -14.96 7.74 -13.43
C GLY A 164 -14.68 7.02 -12.11
N ILE A 165 -14.05 5.83 -12.15
CA ILE A 165 -13.62 5.08 -10.96
C ILE A 165 -12.60 5.92 -10.21
N GLU A 166 -12.77 6.02 -8.89
CA GLU A 166 -11.80 6.67 -8.02
C GLU A 166 -10.88 5.62 -7.38
N VAL A 167 -9.58 5.90 -7.35
CA VAL A 167 -8.59 5.00 -6.76
C VAL A 167 -7.78 5.77 -5.73
N ALA A 168 -7.78 5.30 -4.49
CA ALA A 168 -7.07 5.90 -3.38
C ALA A 168 -5.84 5.07 -2.99
N ALA A 169 -4.67 5.68 -3.00
CA ALA A 169 -3.46 5.15 -2.36
C ALA A 169 -3.33 5.73 -0.95
N ILE A 170 -3.29 4.86 0.07
CA ILE A 170 -3.23 5.27 1.48
C ILE A 170 -2.07 4.61 2.22
N HIS A 171 -1.53 5.28 3.23
CA HIS A 171 -0.58 4.71 4.19
C HIS A 171 -1.00 5.14 5.59
N THR A 172 -1.62 4.24 6.35
CA THR A 172 -2.19 4.56 7.66
C THR A 172 -1.14 4.48 8.78
N MET A 173 -1.58 4.63 10.03
CA MET A 173 -0.72 4.57 11.21
C MET A 173 -0.02 3.22 11.44
N ALA A 174 1.31 3.21 11.30
CA ALA A 174 2.16 2.02 11.38
C ALA A 174 2.24 1.30 12.74
N TYR A 175 2.06 1.97 13.88
CA TYR A 175 2.35 1.34 15.18
C TYR A 175 1.25 0.39 15.65
N GLN A 176 1.63 -0.72 16.28
CA GLN A 176 0.72 -1.72 16.84
C GLN A 176 0.38 -1.40 18.32
N ARG A 177 -0.31 -0.29 18.57
CA ARG A 177 -0.88 0.08 19.89
C ARG A 177 -2.40 0.24 19.80
N GLY A 178 -3.11 0.11 20.92
CA GLY A 178 -4.57 0.22 20.97
C GLY A 178 -5.11 1.55 20.41
N GLU A 179 -4.51 2.67 20.81
CA GLU A 179 -4.86 4.01 20.31
C GLU A 179 -4.63 4.13 18.79
N THR A 180 -3.50 3.62 18.29
CA THR A 180 -3.19 3.66 16.86
C THR A 180 -4.06 2.73 16.02
N ARG A 181 -4.59 1.65 16.60
CA ARG A 181 -5.61 0.81 15.95
C ARG A 181 -6.89 1.61 15.69
N ARG A 182 -7.37 2.35 16.69
CA ARG A 182 -8.52 3.26 16.52
C ARG A 182 -8.24 4.29 15.43
N LEU A 183 -7.07 4.92 15.48
CA LEU A 183 -6.69 5.95 14.50
C LEU A 183 -6.64 5.40 13.05
N ARG A 184 -6.15 4.17 12.84
CA ARG A 184 -6.22 3.53 11.52
C ARG A 184 -7.65 3.32 11.04
N ALA A 185 -8.51 2.80 11.93
CA ALA A 185 -9.92 2.58 11.62
C ALA A 185 -10.60 3.88 11.21
N GLU A 186 -10.33 4.97 11.94
CA GLU A 186 -10.83 6.31 11.63
C GLU A 186 -10.28 6.83 10.31
N GLN A 187 -8.97 6.70 10.06
CA GLN A 187 -8.34 7.12 8.79
C GLN A 187 -8.98 6.41 7.58
N ILE A 188 -9.22 5.11 7.67
CA ILE A 188 -9.89 4.34 6.62
C ILE A 188 -11.36 4.75 6.49
N ALA A 189 -12.09 4.87 7.60
CA ALA A 189 -13.50 5.26 7.57
C ALA A 189 -13.69 6.65 6.95
N HIS A 190 -12.78 7.56 7.23
CA HIS A 190 -12.81 8.91 6.73
C HIS A 190 -12.59 8.96 5.21
N ILE A 191 -11.56 8.30 4.69
CA ILE A 191 -11.33 8.29 3.23
C ILE A 191 -12.50 7.61 2.50
N VAL A 192 -13.03 6.52 3.06
CA VAL A 192 -14.21 5.83 2.51
C VAL A 192 -15.44 6.74 2.51
N ALA A 193 -15.70 7.44 3.61
CA ALA A 193 -16.81 8.40 3.70
C ALA A 193 -16.67 9.52 2.67
N ALA A 194 -15.45 10.07 2.51
CA ALA A 194 -15.19 11.10 1.51
C ALA A 194 -15.44 10.62 0.07
N LEU A 195 -14.95 9.42 -0.29
CA LEU A 195 -15.20 8.82 -1.61
C LEU A 195 -16.69 8.53 -1.84
N ARG A 196 -17.39 8.01 -0.83
CA ARG A 196 -18.85 7.77 -0.91
C ARG A 196 -19.65 9.02 -1.19
N THR A 197 -19.31 10.15 -0.58
CA THR A 197 -20.03 11.43 -0.84
C THR A 197 -19.93 11.89 -2.30
N ARG A 198 -18.98 11.34 -3.07
CA ARG A 198 -18.78 11.66 -4.48
C ARG A 198 -19.60 10.77 -5.42
N GLY A 199 -20.29 9.75 -4.88
CA GLY A 199 -21.28 8.94 -5.60
C GLY A 199 -20.69 8.07 -6.72
N ARG A 200 -19.40 7.72 -6.64
CA ARG A 200 -18.69 6.95 -7.66
C ARG A 200 -18.20 5.62 -7.12
N PRO A 201 -18.04 4.58 -7.96
CA PRO A 201 -17.32 3.40 -7.55
C PRO A 201 -15.87 3.73 -7.22
N PHE A 202 -15.32 3.10 -6.17
CA PHE A 202 -13.95 3.38 -5.77
C PHE A 202 -13.19 2.15 -5.26
N ALA A 203 -11.87 2.23 -5.39
CA ALA A 203 -10.91 1.32 -4.79
C ALA A 203 -10.03 2.09 -3.78
N VAL A 204 -9.67 1.44 -2.68
CA VAL A 204 -8.72 1.94 -1.68
C VAL A 204 -7.64 0.89 -1.52
N MET A 205 -6.39 1.26 -1.74
CA MET A 205 -5.26 0.35 -1.70
C MET A 205 -4.02 0.99 -1.06
N GLY A 206 -3.08 0.16 -0.62
CA GLY A 206 -1.89 0.59 0.09
C GLY A 206 -1.66 -0.17 1.38
N ASP A 207 -0.62 0.26 2.09
CA ASP A 207 -0.31 -0.18 3.45
C ASP A 207 -1.32 0.41 4.45
N MET A 208 -2.34 -0.38 4.74
CA MET A 208 -3.38 -0.05 5.70
C MET A 208 -2.98 -0.38 7.14
N ASN A 209 -1.79 -0.95 7.34
CA ASN A 209 -1.25 -1.32 8.64
C ASN A 209 -2.25 -2.08 9.53
N LEU A 210 -3.06 -2.97 8.96
CA LEU A 210 -3.98 -3.80 9.74
C LEU A 210 -3.21 -5.00 10.32
N HIS A 211 -2.76 -4.89 11.57
CA HIS A 211 -1.77 -5.78 12.18
C HIS A 211 -2.34 -7.13 12.62
N ASP A 212 -3.66 -7.21 12.84
CA ASP A 212 -4.33 -8.45 13.24
C ASP A 212 -5.69 -8.63 12.55
N ALA A 213 -6.21 -9.86 12.59
CA ALA A 213 -7.47 -10.21 11.94
C ALA A 213 -8.66 -9.41 12.50
N ALA A 214 -8.66 -9.03 13.78
CA ALA A 214 -9.74 -8.23 14.36
C ALA A 214 -9.82 -6.82 13.79
N GLU A 215 -8.80 -6.36 13.07
CA GLU A 215 -8.86 -5.11 12.31
C GLU A 215 -9.67 -5.23 11.00
N ASP A 216 -10.10 -6.43 10.60
CA ASP A 216 -11.14 -6.62 9.55
C ASP A 216 -12.44 -5.91 9.92
N ALA A 217 -12.66 -5.57 11.20
CA ALA A 217 -13.73 -4.69 11.64
C ALA A 217 -13.77 -3.37 10.85
N CYS A 218 -12.63 -2.83 10.42
CA CYS A 218 -12.57 -1.62 9.61
C CYS A 218 -13.13 -1.85 8.21
N VAL A 219 -12.88 -3.03 7.62
CA VAL A 219 -13.38 -3.42 6.30
C VAL A 219 -14.88 -3.62 6.36
N VAL A 220 -15.36 -4.36 7.36
CA VAL A 220 -16.79 -4.67 7.57
C VAL A 220 -17.58 -3.40 7.88
N ALA A 221 -17.13 -2.56 8.81
CA ALA A 221 -17.82 -1.32 9.19
C ALA A 221 -17.92 -0.32 8.03
N ASN A 222 -16.97 -0.39 7.09
CA ASN A 222 -16.96 0.43 5.89
C ASN A 222 -17.58 -0.27 4.68
N ASP A 223 -18.23 -1.42 4.82
CA ASP A 223 -18.90 -2.14 3.74
C ASP A 223 -18.03 -2.30 2.47
N MET A 224 -16.75 -2.56 2.69
CA MET A 224 -15.76 -2.74 1.63
C MET A 224 -15.57 -4.23 1.34
N LEU A 225 -15.18 -4.55 0.11
CA LEU A 225 -14.81 -5.90 -0.31
C LEU A 225 -13.29 -6.00 -0.37
N ASP A 226 -12.71 -6.95 0.37
CA ASP A 226 -11.27 -7.20 0.39
C ASP A 226 -10.89 -8.18 -0.71
N VAL A 227 -10.21 -7.67 -1.75
CA VAL A 227 -9.96 -8.45 -2.97
C VAL A 227 -9.08 -9.67 -2.72
N TRP A 228 -8.17 -9.62 -1.74
CA TRP A 228 -7.41 -10.82 -1.35
C TRP A 228 -8.35 -11.87 -0.76
N ALA A 229 -9.16 -11.48 0.23
CA ALA A 229 -10.09 -12.39 0.91
C ALA A 229 -11.12 -12.99 -0.06
N GLU A 230 -11.62 -12.19 -1.00
CA GLU A 230 -12.56 -12.61 -2.05
C GLU A 230 -11.95 -13.63 -3.03
N THR A 231 -10.63 -13.64 -3.19
CA THR A 231 -9.93 -14.57 -4.10
C THR A 231 -9.24 -15.72 -3.38
N HIS A 232 -9.10 -15.63 -2.05
CA HIS A 232 -8.43 -16.59 -1.18
C HIS A 232 -9.27 -16.86 0.09
N PRO A 233 -10.50 -17.37 -0.04
CA PRO A 233 -11.39 -17.57 1.11
C PRO A 233 -10.79 -18.48 2.20
N THR A 234 -9.94 -19.43 1.81
CA THR A 234 -9.22 -20.34 2.72
C THR A 234 -8.11 -19.65 3.51
N GLY A 235 -7.65 -18.46 3.11
CA GLY A 235 -6.61 -17.71 3.80
C GLY A 235 -7.12 -16.68 4.81
N VAL A 236 -8.44 -16.49 4.91
CA VAL A 236 -9.02 -15.34 5.62
C VAL A 236 -8.94 -15.47 7.15
N ARG A 237 -9.10 -16.68 7.68
CA ARG A 237 -9.23 -16.90 9.14
C ARG A 237 -8.42 -18.09 9.60
N ALA A 238 -7.33 -17.81 10.31
CA ALA A 238 -6.51 -18.84 10.94
C ALA A 238 -7.34 -19.72 11.88
N GLY A 239 -7.21 -21.04 11.72
CA GLY A 239 -7.95 -22.03 12.51
C GLY A 239 -9.38 -22.31 12.04
N ALA A 240 -9.88 -21.63 11.00
CA ALA A 240 -11.13 -22.03 10.35
C ALA A 240 -10.97 -23.38 9.62
N PRO A 241 -12.04 -24.19 9.48
CA PRO A 241 -12.00 -25.38 8.65
C PRO A 241 -11.57 -25.05 7.21
N GLY A 242 -10.58 -25.78 6.69
CA GLY A 242 -10.03 -25.53 5.35
C GLY A 242 -9.07 -24.34 5.28
N TYR A 243 -8.60 -23.81 6.41
CA TYR A 243 -7.59 -22.76 6.43
C TYR A 243 -6.30 -23.19 5.74
N ASP A 244 -5.82 -22.36 4.82
CA ASP A 244 -4.54 -22.52 4.12
C ASP A 244 -3.65 -21.31 4.45
N GLU A 245 -2.56 -21.56 5.17
CA GLU A 245 -1.59 -20.53 5.55
C GLU A 245 -0.87 -19.94 4.33
N ALA A 246 -0.68 -20.72 3.25
CA ALA A 246 -0.10 -20.20 2.01
C ALA A 246 -1.04 -19.17 1.35
N ALA A 247 -2.35 -19.30 1.58
CA ALA A 247 -3.37 -18.37 1.11
C ALA A 247 -3.57 -17.16 2.04
N ALA A 248 -2.85 -17.08 3.17
CA ALA A 248 -3.02 -16.02 4.17
C ALA A 248 -2.56 -14.64 3.67
N GLY A 249 -1.73 -14.58 2.62
CA GLY A 249 -1.39 -13.34 1.93
C GLY A 249 -0.54 -12.36 2.69
N TYR A 250 0.31 -12.81 3.61
CA TYR A 250 1.18 -11.92 4.38
C TYR A 250 2.02 -11.03 3.46
N THR A 251 1.80 -9.72 3.55
CA THR A 251 2.56 -8.72 2.79
C THR A 251 3.77 -8.23 3.59
N PHE A 252 3.75 -8.36 4.91
CA PHE A 252 4.93 -8.22 5.77
C PHE A 252 5.19 -9.58 6.39
N ASP A 253 6.18 -10.31 5.91
CA ASP A 253 6.47 -11.67 6.35
C ASP A 253 7.94 -11.81 6.76
N ALA A 254 8.22 -11.65 8.06
CA ALA A 254 9.56 -11.80 8.57
C ALA A 254 10.07 -13.25 8.55
N GLN A 255 9.27 -14.24 8.14
CA GLN A 255 9.73 -15.62 7.93
C GLN A 255 10.29 -15.83 6.53
N VAL A 256 9.72 -15.16 5.52
CA VAL A 256 10.18 -15.22 4.13
C VAL A 256 11.19 -14.11 3.85
N ASN A 257 10.85 -12.88 4.21
CA ASN A 257 11.69 -11.71 4.02
C ASN A 257 12.60 -11.51 5.24
N THR A 258 13.74 -12.20 5.25
CA THR A 258 14.70 -12.14 6.36
C THR A 258 15.40 -10.79 6.49
N MET A 259 15.37 -9.93 5.45
CA MET A 259 15.81 -8.53 5.50
C MET A 259 15.22 -7.77 6.69
N ILE A 260 13.95 -8.04 7.00
CA ILE A 260 13.22 -7.42 8.12
C ILE A 260 13.98 -7.62 9.44
N ARG A 261 14.47 -8.83 9.68
CA ARG A 261 15.17 -9.19 10.93
C ARG A 261 16.51 -8.50 11.06
N HIS A 262 17.09 -8.05 9.93
CA HIS A 262 18.37 -7.35 9.93
C HIS A 262 18.26 -5.90 10.35
N TYR A 263 17.10 -5.25 10.33
CA TYR A 263 16.95 -3.90 10.91
C TYR A 263 15.88 -3.81 12.01
N ILE A 264 15.08 -4.87 12.20
CA ILE A 264 14.22 -5.08 13.36
C ILE A 264 14.63 -6.40 14.04
N PRO A 265 15.67 -6.39 14.89
CA PRO A 265 16.17 -7.61 15.51
C PRO A 265 15.10 -8.40 16.27
N GLY A 266 14.98 -9.70 15.98
CA GLY A 266 14.02 -10.58 16.64
C GLY A 266 12.59 -10.46 16.14
N GLU A 267 12.36 -9.72 15.05
CA GLU A 267 11.08 -9.68 14.36
C GLU A 267 10.71 -11.07 13.84
N THR A 268 9.45 -11.46 14.07
CA THR A 268 8.90 -12.75 13.63
C THR A 268 7.48 -12.63 13.12
N ARG A 269 6.92 -11.41 13.13
CA ARG A 269 5.53 -11.19 12.77
C ARG A 269 5.33 -11.44 11.29
N ARG A 270 4.16 -11.98 10.99
CA ARG A 270 3.61 -12.16 9.65
C ARG A 270 2.28 -11.44 9.64
N MET A 271 2.14 -10.45 8.78
CA MET A 271 1.01 -9.55 8.80
C MET A 271 0.58 -9.28 7.37
N ARG A 272 -0.73 -9.25 7.18
CA ARG A 272 -1.34 -8.73 5.96
C ARG A 272 -1.50 -7.25 6.24
N LEU A 273 -0.54 -6.41 5.88
CA LEU A 273 -0.63 -4.95 6.14
C LEU A 273 -1.24 -4.21 4.95
N ASP A 274 -0.90 -4.65 3.74
CA ASP A 274 -1.36 -4.06 2.49
C ASP A 274 -2.69 -4.67 2.07
N ARG A 275 -3.55 -3.85 1.47
CA ARG A 275 -4.86 -4.27 0.98
C ARG A 275 -5.16 -3.66 -0.37
N ILE A 276 -6.02 -4.33 -1.13
CA ILE A 276 -6.81 -3.75 -2.20
C ILE A 276 -8.27 -3.96 -1.81
N LEU A 277 -8.96 -2.87 -1.46
CA LEU A 277 -10.37 -2.86 -1.07
C LEU A 277 -11.19 -2.18 -2.16
N VAL A 278 -12.36 -2.70 -2.49
CA VAL A 278 -13.30 -2.06 -3.44
C VAL A 278 -14.66 -1.82 -2.80
N SER A 279 -15.33 -0.76 -3.20
CA SER A 279 -16.69 -0.45 -2.74
C SER A 279 -17.66 -1.58 -3.14
N ARG A 280 -18.65 -1.92 -2.31
CA ARG A 280 -19.74 -2.78 -2.77
C ARG A 280 -20.42 -2.20 -4.02
N GLY A 281 -20.71 -3.06 -4.99
CA GLY A 281 -21.21 -2.65 -6.29
C GLY A 281 -20.14 -2.09 -7.23
N PHE A 282 -18.85 -2.33 -6.94
CA PHE A 282 -17.76 -1.99 -7.86
C PHE A 282 -18.05 -2.60 -9.24
N PRO A 283 -17.89 -1.86 -10.35
CA PRO A 283 -18.36 -2.33 -11.64
C PRO A 283 -17.46 -3.44 -12.24
N LEU A 284 -16.32 -3.71 -11.61
CA LEU A 284 -15.41 -4.79 -11.97
C LEU A 284 -15.34 -5.84 -10.87
N ARG A 285 -14.99 -7.06 -11.24
CA ARG A 285 -14.69 -8.17 -10.32
C ARG A 285 -13.30 -8.73 -10.62
N PRO A 286 -12.65 -9.41 -9.65
CA PRO A 286 -11.39 -10.12 -9.92
C PRO A 286 -11.57 -11.12 -11.07
N ALA A 287 -10.66 -11.06 -12.04
CA ALA A 287 -10.58 -11.98 -13.18
C ALA A 287 -9.97 -13.33 -12.78
N GLY A 288 -9.17 -13.31 -11.71
CA GLY A 288 -8.49 -14.46 -11.13
C GLY A 288 -7.95 -14.09 -9.74
N PRO A 289 -7.07 -14.92 -9.17
CA PRO A 289 -6.51 -14.67 -7.85
C PRO A 289 -5.75 -13.34 -7.76
N CYS A 290 -5.93 -12.61 -6.66
CA CYS A 290 -5.01 -11.54 -6.27
C CYS A 290 -3.65 -12.16 -5.95
N ARG A 291 -2.54 -11.55 -6.36
CA ARG A 291 -1.20 -12.14 -6.24
C ARG A 291 -0.27 -11.24 -5.46
N LEU A 292 0.66 -11.86 -4.73
CA LEU A 292 1.86 -11.17 -4.26
C LEU A 292 2.78 -10.89 -5.45
N TRP A 293 3.54 -9.81 -5.36
CA TRP A 293 4.63 -9.50 -6.29
C TRP A 293 5.73 -8.74 -5.57
N ALA A 294 6.93 -8.68 -6.18
CA ALA A 294 8.13 -8.18 -5.50
C ALA A 294 8.43 -8.93 -4.18
N ASP A 295 8.07 -10.22 -4.16
CA ASP A 295 8.14 -11.16 -3.04
C ASP A 295 9.34 -12.11 -3.11
N GLU A 296 10.17 -11.96 -4.13
CA GLU A 296 11.44 -12.67 -4.29
C GLU A 296 12.62 -11.78 -3.88
N PRO A 297 13.70 -12.36 -3.30
CA PRO A 297 14.90 -11.61 -3.00
C PRO A 297 15.59 -11.16 -4.29
N VAL A 298 15.97 -9.89 -4.34
CA VAL A 298 16.78 -9.31 -5.42
C VAL A 298 18.23 -9.80 -5.34
N ASP A 299 18.66 -10.19 -4.13
CA ASP A 299 19.92 -10.88 -3.88
C ASP A 299 19.72 -11.92 -2.78
N ALA A 300 19.52 -13.16 -3.19
CA ALA A 300 19.28 -14.29 -2.29
C ALA A 300 20.48 -14.63 -1.39
N LYS A 301 21.71 -14.19 -1.71
CA LYS A 301 22.88 -14.45 -0.85
C LYS A 301 22.97 -13.46 0.29
N ARG A 302 22.49 -12.25 0.07
CA ARG A 302 22.51 -11.15 1.04
C ARG A 302 21.14 -10.90 1.67
N ASP A 303 20.14 -11.72 1.34
CA ASP A 303 18.75 -11.58 1.78
C ASP A 303 18.18 -10.18 1.55
N ILE A 304 18.47 -9.59 0.37
CA ILE A 304 17.96 -8.27 0.02
C ILE A 304 16.67 -8.45 -0.76
N PHE A 305 15.62 -7.75 -0.35
CA PHE A 305 14.32 -7.70 -1.02
C PHE A 305 14.01 -6.28 -1.49
N VAL A 306 13.17 -6.15 -2.53
CA VAL A 306 12.72 -4.86 -3.08
C VAL A 306 12.16 -3.95 -2.00
N SER A 307 11.33 -4.50 -1.13
CA SER A 307 10.72 -3.86 0.04
C SER A 307 10.76 -4.83 1.23
N ASP A 308 10.55 -4.33 2.45
CA ASP A 308 10.15 -5.19 3.57
C ASP A 308 8.68 -5.64 3.46
N HIS A 309 7.95 -5.01 2.55
CA HIS A 309 6.63 -5.43 2.12
C HIS A 309 6.68 -6.18 0.78
N PHE A 310 5.72 -7.08 0.57
CA PHE A 310 5.37 -7.64 -0.72
C PHE A 310 4.20 -6.85 -1.29
N GLY A 311 4.23 -6.60 -2.59
CA GLY A 311 3.16 -5.90 -3.28
C GLY A 311 1.94 -6.80 -3.50
N LEU A 312 0.78 -6.18 -3.74
CA LEU A 312 -0.43 -6.86 -4.20
C LEU A 312 -0.76 -6.46 -5.63
N VAL A 313 -1.23 -7.39 -6.45
CA VAL A 313 -1.71 -7.12 -7.82
C VAL A 313 -2.93 -7.97 -8.14
N VAL A 314 -3.92 -7.37 -8.81
CA VAL A 314 -5.12 -8.06 -9.27
C VAL A 314 -5.55 -7.55 -10.64
N ASP A 315 -5.89 -8.48 -11.52
CA ASP A 315 -6.57 -8.21 -12.78
C ASP A 315 -8.07 -8.18 -12.54
N MET A 316 -8.73 -7.10 -12.96
CA MET A 316 -10.17 -6.92 -12.82
C MET A 316 -10.84 -6.93 -14.20
N THR A 317 -12.03 -7.52 -14.29
CA THR A 317 -12.87 -7.56 -15.50
C THR A 317 -14.29 -7.07 -15.21
N PRO A 318 -15.06 -6.62 -16.20
CA PRO A 318 -16.45 -6.24 -16.04
C PRO A 318 -17.25 -7.25 -15.21
N CYS A 319 -17.95 -6.75 -14.21
CA CYS A 319 -18.90 -7.56 -13.48
C CYS A 319 -20.15 -7.76 -14.35
N PRO A 320 -20.59 -9.00 -14.61
CA PRO A 320 -21.80 -9.24 -15.40
C PRO A 320 -23.09 -8.84 -14.68
N SER A 321 -23.02 -8.61 -13.37
CA SER A 321 -24.15 -8.19 -12.54
C SER A 321 -24.44 -6.70 -12.73
N ALA A 322 -25.71 -6.36 -12.96
CA ALA A 322 -26.18 -4.96 -12.98
C ALA A 322 -25.93 -4.24 -11.64
N CYS A 323 -25.88 -4.98 -10.54
CA CYS A 323 -25.58 -4.43 -9.22
C CYS A 323 -24.07 -4.24 -8.98
N GLY A 324 -23.20 -4.62 -9.93
CA GLY A 324 -21.75 -4.68 -9.73
C GLY A 324 -21.31 -5.80 -8.79
N PHE A 325 -20.02 -5.84 -8.46
CA PHE A 325 -19.39 -6.84 -7.63
C PHE A 325 -19.86 -6.71 -6.17
N GLN A 326 -20.48 -7.78 -5.67
CA GLN A 326 -21.05 -7.83 -4.32
C GLN A 326 -20.17 -8.56 -3.29
N GLY A 327 -19.16 -9.30 -3.77
CA GLY A 327 -18.38 -10.24 -2.96
C GLY A 327 -19.16 -11.50 -2.56
N ALA A 328 -18.43 -12.53 -2.12
CA ALA A 328 -19.00 -13.78 -1.64
C ALA A 328 -19.56 -13.63 -0.21
N CYS A 329 -20.70 -14.28 0.06
CA CYS A 329 -21.33 -14.23 1.38
C CYS A 329 -20.45 -14.87 2.46
N GLU A 330 -19.82 -16.00 2.14
CA GLU A 330 -18.88 -16.71 3.02
C GLU A 330 -17.69 -15.84 3.44
N VAL A 331 -17.09 -15.08 2.51
CA VAL A 331 -15.94 -14.21 2.79
C VAL A 331 -16.33 -13.12 3.77
N ARG A 332 -17.48 -12.46 3.55
CA ARG A 332 -18.01 -11.47 4.49
C ARG A 332 -18.32 -12.07 5.86
N HIS A 333 -18.83 -13.30 5.89
CA HIS A 333 -19.07 -13.99 7.15
C HIS A 333 -17.76 -14.24 7.91
N LEU A 334 -16.72 -14.72 7.23
CA LEU A 334 -15.39 -14.93 7.83
C LEU A 334 -14.77 -13.63 8.32
N GLN A 335 -14.85 -12.55 7.55
CA GLN A 335 -14.38 -11.22 7.97
C GLN A 335 -15.20 -10.67 9.15
N GLY A 336 -16.49 -10.94 9.20
CA GLY A 336 -17.35 -10.60 10.34
C GLY A 336 -16.96 -11.35 11.62
N GLN A 337 -16.59 -12.63 11.49
CA GLN A 337 -16.04 -13.41 12.60
C GLN A 337 -14.68 -12.85 13.05
N ASN A 338 -13.79 -12.52 12.10
CA ASN A 338 -12.51 -11.88 12.40
C ASN A 338 -12.73 -10.56 13.16
N ALA A 339 -13.61 -9.69 12.65
CA ALA A 339 -13.98 -8.43 13.28
C ALA A 339 -14.51 -8.56 14.73
N ALA A 340 -15.17 -9.68 15.03
CA ALA A 340 -15.70 -9.98 16.36
C ALA A 340 -14.66 -10.62 17.31
N ASP A 341 -13.53 -11.10 16.79
CA ASP A 341 -12.50 -11.68 17.63
C ASP A 341 -11.84 -10.62 18.53
N PRO A 342 -11.43 -10.98 19.76
CA PRO A 342 -10.59 -10.11 20.54
C PRO A 342 -9.27 -9.88 19.80
N SER A 343 -8.83 -8.61 19.73
CA SER A 343 -7.51 -8.30 19.18
C SER A 343 -6.42 -9.01 19.97
N ARG A 344 -5.48 -9.57 19.23
CA ARG A 344 -4.32 -10.29 19.77
C ARG A 344 -3.08 -9.57 19.27
N PRO A 345 -2.68 -8.47 19.93
CA PRO A 345 -1.46 -7.78 19.53
C PRO A 345 -0.28 -8.75 19.61
N ASN A 346 0.60 -8.69 18.63
CA ASN A 346 1.79 -9.53 18.62
C ASN A 346 2.66 -9.15 19.83
N PRO A 347 2.90 -10.06 20.78
CA PRO A 347 3.63 -9.71 21.99
C PRO A 347 5.08 -9.42 21.65
N PHE A 348 5.58 -8.25 22.07
CA PHE A 348 7.02 -7.98 22.05
C PHE A 348 7.72 -8.86 23.09
N SER A 349 8.76 -9.58 22.65
CA SER A 349 9.60 -10.38 23.55
C SER A 349 10.94 -9.69 23.75
N ALA A 350 11.13 -9.07 24.92
CA ALA A 350 12.40 -8.44 25.28
C ALA A 350 13.57 -9.44 25.27
N VAL A 351 13.31 -10.68 25.69
CA VAL A 351 14.30 -11.78 25.65
C VAL A 351 14.72 -12.08 24.20
N ARG A 352 13.75 -12.28 23.30
CA ARG A 352 14.03 -12.54 21.88
C ARG A 352 14.79 -11.38 21.24
N PHE A 353 14.36 -10.16 21.51
CA PHE A 353 15.02 -8.94 21.04
C PHE A 353 16.47 -8.89 21.53
N GLY A 354 16.71 -9.08 22.83
CA GLY A 354 18.05 -9.09 23.43
C GLY A 354 18.97 -10.16 22.84
N LEU A 355 18.48 -11.40 22.68
CA LEU A 355 19.25 -12.47 22.04
C LEU A 355 19.57 -12.14 20.57
N SER A 356 18.62 -11.54 19.85
CA SER A 356 18.80 -11.16 18.46
C SER A 356 19.80 -10.03 18.28
N LEU A 357 19.92 -9.11 19.25
CA LEU A 357 20.91 -8.03 19.21
C LEU A 357 22.35 -8.53 19.19
N VAL A 358 22.65 -9.64 19.85
CA VAL A 358 24.01 -10.24 19.84
C VAL A 358 24.38 -10.67 18.43
N GLY A 359 23.52 -11.48 17.80
CA GLY A 359 23.72 -11.93 16.41
C GLY A 359 23.72 -10.76 15.42
N HIS A 360 22.83 -9.79 15.61
CA HIS A 360 22.74 -8.60 14.80
C HIS A 360 24.01 -7.72 14.88
N SER A 361 24.62 -7.59 16.07
CA SER A 361 25.87 -6.84 16.24
C SER A 361 27.04 -7.49 15.51
N VAL A 362 27.11 -8.82 15.54
CA VAL A 362 28.11 -9.58 14.77
C VAL A 362 27.87 -9.41 13.26
N TRP A 363 26.62 -9.53 12.82
CA TRP A 363 26.23 -9.33 11.42
C TRP A 363 26.59 -7.92 10.93
N LEU A 364 26.20 -6.86 11.66
CA LEU A 364 26.53 -5.46 11.33
C LEU A 364 28.04 -5.26 11.21
N THR A 365 28.81 -5.83 12.14
CA THR A 365 30.27 -5.73 12.13
C THR A 365 30.85 -6.38 10.88
N ARG A 366 30.43 -7.61 10.55
CA ARG A 366 30.85 -8.32 9.33
C ARG A 366 30.52 -7.51 8.08
N ARG A 367 29.28 -7.03 7.96
CA ARG A 367 28.82 -6.26 6.80
C ARG A 367 29.59 -4.95 6.63
N ARG A 368 29.89 -4.25 7.73
CA ARG A 368 30.68 -3.01 7.73
C ARG A 368 32.09 -3.22 7.16
N PHE A 369 32.67 -4.40 7.36
CA PHE A 369 34.00 -4.76 6.85
C PHE A 369 33.95 -5.48 5.50
N GLY A 370 32.81 -5.47 4.81
CA GLY A 370 32.66 -6.06 3.47
C GLY A 370 32.55 -7.57 3.45
N PHE A 371 32.38 -8.22 4.61
CA PHE A 371 32.04 -9.63 4.66
C PHE A 371 30.55 -9.81 4.38
N ALA A 372 30.24 -10.82 3.57
CA ALA A 372 28.87 -11.31 3.40
C ALA A 372 28.34 -11.86 4.73
#